data_AF-A0A2E6DDR8-F1
#
_entry.id   AF-A0A2E6DDR8-F1
#
_cell.length_a   1.000
_cell.length_b   1.000
_cell.length_c   1.000
_cell.angle_alpha   90.00
_cell.angle_beta   90.00
_cell.angle_gamma   90.00
#
_symmetry.space_group_name_H-M   'P 1'
#
loop_
_entity.id
_entity.type
_entity.pdbx_description
1 polymer ?
#
loop_
_entity_poly.entity_id
_entity_poly.type
_entity_poly.pdbx_seq_one_letter_code
_entity_poly.pdbx_strand_id
1 'polypeptide(L)'
;MKSLATITEKDIETIKMALNDSISDMNIELKQEMKEKKRVALLDYKNKYSKVYAKLRQNPSIYSLSETELDITAGGLNDAVQLIEENLTDDLSPEEKDEIIGYKNECDRLVGLLAS
;
A
#
# COMPACT_ATOMS: atom_id res chain seq x y z
N MET A 1 -10.62 9.26 -16.51
CA MET A 1 -9.48 8.72 -17.30
C MET A 1 -8.29 8.85 -16.37
N LYS A 2 -7.82 7.74 -15.77
CA LYS A 2 -6.64 7.71 -14.87
C LYS A 2 -5.49 8.51 -15.49
N SER A 3 -5.20 9.69 -14.96
CA SER A 3 -4.09 10.51 -15.44
C SER A 3 -2.80 10.04 -14.77
N LEU A 4 -2.30 8.88 -15.21
CA LEU A 4 -1.06 8.30 -14.70
C LEU A 4 0.19 9.11 -15.06
N ALA A 5 0.06 10.12 -15.93
CA ALA A 5 1.14 10.99 -16.40
C ALA A 5 1.81 11.81 -15.28
N THR A 6 1.14 11.99 -14.14
CA THR A 6 1.67 12.74 -12.99
C THR A 6 2.32 11.85 -11.94
N ILE A 7 2.35 10.54 -12.13
CA ILE A 7 2.99 9.59 -11.21
C ILE A 7 4.50 9.60 -11.49
N THR A 8 5.27 9.95 -10.46
CA THR A 8 6.72 10.11 -10.50
C THR A 8 7.44 8.86 -9.97
N GLU A 9 8.77 8.80 -10.11
CA GLU A 9 9.56 7.72 -9.49
C GLU A 9 9.41 7.71 -7.96
N LYS A 10 9.34 8.89 -7.33
CA LYS A 10 9.08 9.00 -5.89
C LYS A 10 7.75 8.34 -5.52
N ASP A 11 6.72 8.54 -6.35
CA ASP A 11 5.42 7.92 -6.13
C ASP A 11 5.46 6.39 -6.25
N ILE A 12 6.30 5.85 -7.12
CA ILE A 12 6.54 4.41 -7.20
C ILE A 12 7.22 3.90 -5.93
N GLU A 13 8.15 4.66 -5.34
CA GLU A 13 8.71 4.31 -4.03
C GLU A 13 7.64 4.31 -2.93
N THR A 14 6.80 5.36 -2.85
CA THR A 14 5.68 5.41 -1.90
C THR A 14 4.73 4.22 -2.08
N ILE A 15 4.39 3.85 -3.31
CA ILE A 15 3.58 2.65 -3.60
C ILE A 15 4.25 1.38 -3.10
N LYS A 16 5.55 1.21 -3.35
CA LYS A 16 6.28 0.02 -2.90
C LYS A 16 6.35 -0.05 -1.38
N MET A 17 6.53 1.09 -0.71
CA MET A 17 6.48 1.18 0.75
C MET A 17 5.12 0.73 1.26
N ALA A 18 4.02 1.30 0.74
CA ALA A 18 2.66 0.96 1.17
C ALA A 18 2.35 -0.52 1.00
N LEU A 19 2.66 -1.09 -0.18
CA LEU A 19 2.49 -2.52 -0.43
C LEU A 19 3.30 -3.38 0.54
N ASN A 20 4.54 -2.98 0.83
CA ASN A 20 5.41 -3.72 1.75
C ASN A 20 4.93 -3.63 3.20
N ASP A 21 4.40 -2.49 3.62
CA ASP A 21 3.83 -2.28 4.96
C ASP A 21 2.62 -3.19 5.15
N SER A 22 1.67 -3.20 4.21
CA SER A 22 0.52 -4.10 4.24
C SER A 22 0.92 -5.58 4.19
N ILE A 23 1.92 -5.96 3.38
CA ILE A 23 2.45 -7.33 3.37
C ILE A 23 3.05 -7.70 4.73
N SER A 24 3.75 -6.77 5.38
CA SER A 24 4.39 -6.98 6.68
C SER A 24 3.34 -7.15 7.78
N ASP A 25 2.29 -6.33 7.78
CA ASP A 25 1.16 -6.47 8.69
C ASP A 25 0.43 -7.81 8.51
N MET A 26 0.08 -8.18 7.27
CA MET A 26 -0.53 -9.49 6.98
C MET A 26 0.37 -10.66 7.42
N ASN A 27 1.70 -10.53 7.32
CA ASN A 27 2.63 -11.55 7.82
C ASN A 27 2.61 -11.67 9.35
N ILE A 28 2.40 -10.57 10.07
CA ILE A 28 2.22 -10.58 11.53
C ILE A 28 0.90 -11.25 11.86
N GLU A 29 -0.19 -10.85 11.21
CA GLU A 29 -1.51 -11.41 11.44
C GLU A 29 -1.54 -12.93 11.16
N LEU A 30 -0.93 -13.39 10.06
CA LEU A 30 -0.86 -14.81 9.69
C LEU A 30 -0.20 -15.72 10.74
N LYS A 31 0.62 -15.17 11.64
CA LYS A 31 1.23 -15.92 12.76
C LYS A 31 0.26 -16.16 13.91
N GLN A 32 -0.86 -15.45 13.96
CA GLN A 32 -1.87 -15.59 14.99
C GLN A 32 -2.82 -16.77 14.68
N GLU A 33 -3.49 -17.28 15.73
CA GLU A 33 -4.53 -18.27 15.56
C GLU A 33 -5.75 -17.64 14.86
N MET A 34 -6.25 -18.28 13.81
CA MET A 34 -7.38 -17.79 13.04
C MET A 34 -8.09 -18.94 12.33
N LYS A 35 -9.35 -18.70 11.93
CA LYS A 35 -10.13 -19.63 11.12
C LYS A 35 -9.49 -19.80 9.73
N GLU A 36 -9.53 -21.02 9.21
CA GLU A 36 -8.92 -21.37 7.91
C GLU A 36 -9.42 -20.48 6.76
N LYS A 37 -10.73 -20.19 6.72
CA LYS A 37 -11.30 -19.30 5.70
C LYS A 37 -10.67 -17.90 5.72
N LYS A 38 -10.37 -17.36 6.91
CA LYS A 38 -9.71 -16.06 7.07
C LYS A 38 -8.26 -16.14 6.59
N ARG A 39 -7.54 -17.21 6.98
CA ARG A 39 -6.16 -17.47 6.56
C ARG A 39 -6.01 -17.52 5.04
N VAL A 40 -6.89 -18.25 4.36
CA VAL A 40 -6.88 -18.37 2.88
C VAL A 40 -7.10 -17.01 2.22
N ALA A 41 -8.08 -16.23 2.69
CA ALA A 41 -8.33 -14.89 2.15
C ALA A 41 -7.14 -13.95 2.35
N LEU A 42 -6.52 -13.98 3.54
CA LEU A 42 -5.36 -13.15 3.87
C LEU A 42 -4.14 -13.52 3.01
N LEU A 43 -3.92 -14.82 2.77
CA LEU A 43 -2.88 -15.28 1.85
C LEU A 43 -3.13 -14.82 0.40
N ASP A 44 -4.38 -14.80 -0.05
CA ASP A 44 -4.74 -14.32 -1.39
C ASP A 44 -4.41 -12.83 -1.58
N TYR A 45 -4.81 -11.97 -0.63
CA TYR A 45 -4.45 -10.55 -0.64
C TYR A 45 -2.94 -10.32 -0.58
N LYS A 46 -2.25 -10.99 0.34
CA LYS A 46 -0.78 -10.92 0.45
C LYS A 46 -0.10 -11.29 -0.87
N ASN A 47 -0.56 -12.35 -1.53
CA ASN A 47 0.00 -12.79 -2.81
C ASN A 47 -0.21 -11.77 -3.92
N LYS A 48 -1.39 -11.13 -3.98
CA LYS A 48 -1.68 -10.05 -4.93
C LYS A 48 -0.72 -8.87 -4.72
N TYR A 49 -0.55 -8.42 -3.48
CA TYR A 49 0.32 -7.28 -3.16
C TYR A 49 1.78 -7.60 -3.46
N SER A 50 2.23 -8.81 -3.07
CA SER A 50 3.59 -9.28 -3.33
C SER A 50 3.92 -9.32 -4.83
N LYS A 51 2.95 -9.72 -5.66
CA LYS A 51 3.11 -9.75 -7.12
C LYS A 51 3.29 -8.35 -7.70
N VAL A 52 2.45 -7.39 -7.31
CA VAL A 52 2.56 -5.99 -7.76
C VAL A 52 3.87 -5.37 -7.28
N TYR A 53 4.21 -5.55 -6.01
CA TYR A 53 5.47 -5.07 -5.43
C TYR A 53 6.69 -5.61 -6.21
N ALA A 54 6.73 -6.92 -6.47
CA ALA A 54 7.82 -7.54 -7.22
C ALA A 54 7.95 -6.98 -8.64
N LYS A 55 6.82 -6.71 -9.29
CA LYS A 55 6.78 -6.12 -10.63
C LYS A 55 7.32 -4.70 -10.65
N LEU A 56 6.89 -3.85 -9.71
CA LEU A 56 7.40 -2.48 -9.56
C LEU A 56 8.88 -2.45 -9.15
N ARG A 57 9.37 -3.45 -8.42
CA ARG A 57 10.80 -3.59 -8.12
C ARG A 57 11.62 -3.91 -9.37
N GLN A 58 11.10 -4.70 -10.29
CA GLN A 58 11.77 -5.06 -11.55
C GLN A 58 11.66 -3.95 -12.60
N ASN A 59 10.52 -3.26 -12.64
CA ASN A 59 10.24 -2.16 -13.55
C ASN A 59 9.50 -1.05 -12.79
N PRO A 60 10.19 0.01 -12.31
CA PRO A 60 9.62 1.05 -11.46
C PRO A 60 8.79 2.05 -12.30
N SER A 61 7.78 1.55 -12.98
CA SER A 61 6.87 2.34 -13.81
C SER A 61 5.44 1.88 -13.58
N ILE A 62 4.54 2.83 -13.32
CA ILE A 62 3.12 2.55 -13.13
C ILE A 62 2.48 1.95 -14.38
N TYR A 63 2.99 2.30 -15.57
CA TYR A 63 2.53 1.78 -16.85
C TYR A 63 2.91 0.30 -17.08
N SER A 64 3.77 -0.26 -16.23
CA SER A 64 4.03 -1.69 -16.27
C SER A 64 2.84 -2.50 -15.76
N LEU A 65 1.94 -1.89 -14.97
CA LEU A 65 0.82 -2.55 -14.33
C LEU A 65 -0.41 -2.62 -15.24
N SER A 66 -1.14 -3.73 -15.18
CA SER A 66 -2.47 -3.88 -15.76
C SER A 66 -3.52 -3.14 -14.93
N GLU A 67 -4.73 -2.93 -15.48
CA GLU A 67 -5.83 -2.28 -14.77
C GLU A 67 -6.14 -2.96 -13.42
N THR A 68 -6.23 -4.30 -13.40
CA THR A 68 -6.41 -5.06 -12.16
C THR A 68 -5.25 -4.87 -11.18
N GLU A 69 -4.01 -4.75 -11.66
CA GLU A 69 -2.86 -4.49 -10.80
C GLU A 69 -2.86 -3.05 -10.26
N LEU A 70 -3.37 -2.07 -11.02
CA LEU A 70 -3.58 -0.70 -10.55
C LEU A 70 -4.65 -0.65 -9.44
N ASP A 71 -5.73 -1.43 -9.57
CA ASP A 71 -6.74 -1.53 -8.52
C ASP A 71 -6.18 -2.21 -7.26
N ILE A 72 -5.32 -3.22 -7.42
CA ILE A 72 -4.58 -3.83 -6.31
C ILE A 72 -3.64 -2.81 -5.66
N THR A 73 -2.94 -1.99 -6.44
CA THR A 73 -2.10 -0.90 -5.92
C THR A 73 -2.92 0.10 -5.10
N ALA A 74 -4.09 0.51 -5.59
CA ALA A 74 -4.99 1.39 -4.84
C ALA A 74 -5.47 0.75 -3.53
N GLY A 75 -5.74 -0.56 -3.54
CA GLY A 75 -6.05 -1.34 -2.33
C GLY A 75 -4.91 -1.28 -1.30
N GLY A 76 -3.67 -1.58 -1.72
CA GLY A 76 -2.52 -1.55 -0.81
C GLY A 76 -2.21 -0.16 -0.25
N LEU A 77 -2.43 0.91 -1.03
CA LEU A 77 -2.31 2.29 -0.54
C LEU A 77 -3.37 2.61 0.53
N ASN A 78 -4.63 2.20 0.31
CA ASN A 78 -5.69 2.38 1.30
C ASN A 78 -5.42 1.60 2.59
N ASP A 79 -4.93 0.36 2.47
CA ASP A 79 -4.58 -0.44 3.65
C ASP A 79 -3.45 0.22 4.44
N ALA A 80 -2.44 0.80 3.78
CA ALA A 80 -1.38 1.56 4.45
C ALA A 80 -1.92 2.81 5.15
N VAL A 81 -2.86 3.54 4.54
CA VAL A 81 -3.55 4.67 5.18
C VAL A 81 -4.29 4.22 6.44
N GLN A 82 -5.04 3.12 6.34
CA GLN A 82 -5.77 2.57 7.49
C GLN A 82 -4.81 2.13 8.60
N LEU A 83 -3.70 1.46 8.28
CA LEU A 83 -2.67 1.08 9.25
C LEU A 83 -2.10 2.31 9.98
N ILE A 84 -1.87 3.41 9.27
CA ILE A 84 -1.42 4.66 9.89
C ILE A 84 -2.50 5.21 10.83
N GLU A 85 -3.76 5.28 10.38
CA GLU A 85 -4.86 5.81 11.19
C GLU A 85 -5.11 5.00 12.46
N GLU A 86 -4.96 3.68 12.40
CA GLU A 86 -5.13 2.78 13.55
C GLU A 86 -3.96 2.85 14.55
N ASN A 87 -2.76 3.20 14.09
CA ASN A 87 -1.54 3.24 14.92
C ASN A 87 -1.07 4.67 15.23
N LEU A 88 -1.76 5.71 14.77
CA LEU A 88 -1.39 7.10 15.07
C LEU A 88 -1.74 7.43 16.53
N THR A 89 -0.72 7.75 17.32
CA THR A 89 -0.83 8.00 18.75
C THR A 89 -0.32 9.39 19.12
N ASP A 90 -0.71 9.89 20.30
CA ASP A 90 -0.34 11.23 20.79
C ASP A 90 1.04 11.30 21.48
N ASP A 91 1.75 10.17 21.61
CA ASP A 91 3.08 10.07 22.22
C ASP A 91 4.24 10.30 21.22
N LEU A 92 3.92 10.52 19.94
CA LEU A 92 4.88 10.88 18.90
C LEU A 92 5.35 12.34 19.04
N SER A 93 6.61 12.59 18.71
CA SER A 93 7.10 13.97 18.55
C SER A 93 6.39 14.68 17.39
N PRO A 94 6.34 16.03 17.39
CA PRO A 94 5.78 16.79 16.26
C PRO A 94 6.41 16.41 14.92
N GLU A 95 7.73 16.20 14.89
CA GLU A 95 8.46 15.83 13.68
C GLU A 95 8.05 14.44 13.16
N GLU A 96 7.97 13.43 14.03
CA GLU A 96 7.51 12.09 13.66
C GLU A 96 6.05 12.11 13.16
N LYS A 97 5.21 12.90 13.81
CA LYS A 97 3.80 13.05 13.42
C LYS A 97 3.67 13.68 12.04
N ASP A 98 4.46 14.71 11.75
CA ASP A 98 4.46 15.37 10.44
C ASP A 98 4.96 14.44 9.32
N GLU A 99 5.97 13.61 9.59
CA GLU A 99 6.46 12.61 8.63
C GLU A 99 5.40 11.54 8.33
N ILE A 100 4.76 10.98 9.36
CA ILE A 100 3.71 9.96 9.22
C ILE A 100 2.48 10.53 8.48
N ILE A 101 2.05 11.75 8.82
CA ILE A 101 0.96 12.42 8.12
C ILE A 101 1.35 12.73 6.66
N GLY A 102 2.60 13.13 6.43
CA GLY A 102 3.13 13.33 5.08
C GLY A 102 3.02 12.08 4.22
N TYR A 103 3.49 10.94 4.74
CA TYR A 103 3.38 9.65 4.05
C TYR A 103 1.92 9.25 3.79
N LYS A 104 1.05 9.37 4.80
CA LYS A 104 -0.39 9.12 4.65
C LYS A 104 -1.01 9.96 3.52
N ASN A 105 -0.73 11.27 3.50
CA ASN A 105 -1.25 12.19 2.50
C ASN A 105 -0.73 11.85 1.09
N GLU A 106 0.51 11.37 0.96
CA GLU A 106 1.03 10.87 -0.31
C GLU A 106 0.26 9.62 -0.78
N CYS A 107 -0.04 8.68 0.12
CA CYS A 107 -0.86 7.51 -0.19
C CYS A 107 -2.27 7.90 -0.64
N ASP A 108 -2.95 8.78 0.09
CA ASP A 108 -4.30 9.27 -0.26
C ASP A 108 -4.32 9.95 -1.65
N ARG A 109 -3.32 10.78 -1.94
CA ARG A 109 -3.16 11.42 -3.25
C ARG A 109 -3.05 10.36 -4.35
N LEU A 110 -2.26 9.31 -4.13
CA LEU A 110 -2.03 8.25 -5.11
C LEU A 110 -3.29 7.40 -5.33
N VAL A 111 -4.06 7.11 -4.29
CA VAL A 111 -5.38 6.46 -4.42
C VAL A 111 -6.29 7.29 -5.33
N GLY A 112 -6.37 8.60 -5.14
CA GLY A 112 -7.17 9.49 -5.99
C GLY A 112 -6.77 9.44 -7.48
N LEU A 113 -5.47 9.34 -7.77
CA LEU A 113 -4.95 9.20 -9.14
C LEU A 113 -5.25 7.83 -9.76
N LEU A 114 -5.33 6.78 -8.94
CA LEU A 114 -5.56 5.41 -9.40
C LEU A 114 -7.05 5.03 -9.50
N ALA A 115 -7.93 5.75 -8.80
CA ALA A 115 -9.38 5.51 -8.78
C ALA A 115 -10.17 6.27 -9.87
N SER A 116 -9.51 7.06 -10.72
CA SER A 116 -10.12 8.07 -11.63
C SER A 116 -10.26 7.69 -13.12
#